data_AF-A0A3R7B171-F1
#
_entry.id   AF-A0A3R7B171-F1
#
_cell.length_a   1.000
_cell.length_b   1.000
_cell.length_c   1.000
_cell.angle_alpha   90.00
_cell.angle_beta   90.00
_cell.angle_gamma   90.00
#
_symmetry.space_group_name_H-M   'P 1'
#
loop_
_entity.id
_entity.type
_entity.pdbx_description
1 polymer ?
#
loop_
_entity_poly.entity_id
_entity_poly.type
_entity_poly.pdbx_seq_one_letter_code
_entity_poly.pdbx_strand_id
1 'polypeptide(L)'
;MLILVEGYVKKRCANLPLMRRRYCMLAVDDSQPSSSSPKIKVMLRSYKHEEARHASIDSFVSSHVVKCIGEWTGKGNLHTYPNAFVVETLQSKLFHCSADTLEDKVRWTTAIAVYDRLSVGSSCTAAVVHTPASYVRLSDATGMHSVLLKLI
;
A
#
# COMPACT_ATOMS: atom_id res chain seq x y z
N MET A 1 -4.43 1.21 12.70
CA MET A 1 -4.40 2.08 11.50
C MET A 1 -2.94 2.36 11.17
N LEU A 2 -2.47 1.92 10.01
CA LEU A 2 -1.11 2.14 9.54
C LEU A 2 -1.09 3.32 8.56
N ILE A 3 -0.15 4.26 8.71
CA ILE A 3 -0.01 5.40 7.79
C ILE A 3 1.01 5.03 6.71
N LEU A 4 0.61 5.10 5.44
CA LEU A 4 1.50 4.80 4.32
C LEU A 4 2.29 6.04 3.88
N VAL A 5 1.61 7.20 3.86
CA VAL A 5 2.20 8.50 3.54
C VAL A 5 1.30 9.59 4.11
N GLU A 6 1.89 10.67 4.56
CA GLU A 6 1.17 11.89 4.92
C GLU A 6 1.98 13.13 4.56
N GLY A 7 1.30 14.26 4.45
CA GLY A 7 1.92 15.54 4.14
C GLY A 7 0.99 16.44 3.34
N TYR A 8 1.52 17.60 3.00
CA TYR A 8 0.76 18.59 2.25
C TYR A 8 0.72 18.28 0.75
N VAL A 9 -0.47 18.40 0.18
CA VAL A 9 -0.71 18.34 -1.27
C VAL A 9 -1.72 19.40 -1.67
N LYS A 10 -1.60 19.90 -2.90
CA LYS A 10 -2.69 20.64 -3.55
C LYS A 10 -3.67 19.62 -4.09
N LYS A 11 -4.88 19.57 -3.55
CA LYS A 11 -5.96 18.66 -3.98
C LYS A 11 -7.11 19.44 -4.59
N ARG A 12 -7.67 18.94 -5.70
CA ARG A 12 -8.87 19.53 -6.30
C ARG A 12 -10.07 19.36 -5.38
N CYS A 13 -10.85 20.41 -5.19
CA CYS A 13 -12.12 20.34 -4.47
C CYS A 13 -13.12 19.50 -5.26
N ALA A 14 -13.93 18.69 -4.57
CA ALA A 14 -14.94 17.85 -5.25
C ALA A 14 -15.96 18.67 -6.06
N ASN A 15 -16.36 19.83 -5.53
CA ASN A 15 -17.45 20.63 -6.08
C ASN A 15 -16.98 21.87 -6.86
N LEU A 16 -15.67 22.15 -6.91
CA LEU A 16 -15.13 23.34 -7.57
C LEU A 16 -13.83 22.98 -8.31
N PRO A 17 -13.56 23.57 -9.49
CA PRO A 17 -12.32 23.37 -10.23
C PRO A 17 -11.12 24.12 -9.60
N LEU A 18 -11.05 24.14 -8.27
CA LEU A 18 -10.02 24.82 -7.50
C LEU A 18 -9.16 23.81 -6.74
N MET A 19 -7.84 23.93 -6.92
CA MET A 19 -6.85 23.21 -6.15
C MET A 19 -6.64 23.92 -4.81
N ARG A 20 -6.80 23.19 -3.70
CA ARG A 20 -6.55 23.72 -2.35
C ARG A 20 -5.43 22.95 -1.69
N ARG A 21 -4.53 23.66 -1.01
CA ARG A 21 -3.53 23.05 -0.14
C ARG A 21 -4.24 22.42 1.06
N ARG A 22 -3.97 21.14 1.29
CA ARG A 22 -4.53 20.33 2.37
C ARG A 22 -3.44 19.43 2.92
N TYR A 23 -3.48 19.21 4.22
CA TYR A 23 -2.70 18.11 4.80
C TYR A 23 -3.49 16.83 4.53
N CYS A 24 -2.88 15.85 3.87
CA CYS A 24 -3.54 14.61 3.50
C CYS A 24 -2.77 13.43 4.08
N MET A 25 -3.45 12.30 4.25
CA MET A 25 -2.81 11.03 4.58
C MET A 25 -3.43 9.89 3.78
N LEU A 26 -2.61 8.91 3.40
CA LEU A 26 -3.06 7.55 3.09
C LEU A 26 -2.87 6.69 4.32
N ALA A 27 -3.97 6.08 4.78
CA ALA A 27 -3.96 5.22 5.94
C ALA A 27 -4.67 3.91 5.64
N VAL A 28 -4.08 2.79 6.04
CA VAL A 28 -4.70 1.48 6.03
C VAL A 28 -5.65 1.37 7.24
N ASP A 29 -6.90 1.04 6.94
CA ASP A 29 -7.95 0.78 7.91
C ASP A 29 -8.26 -0.72 7.97
N ASP A 30 -7.87 -1.33 9.09
CA ASP A 30 -8.07 -2.76 9.38
C ASP A 30 -9.33 -3.03 10.21
N SER A 31 -10.16 -2.00 10.46
CA SER A 31 -11.17 -2.04 11.52
C SER A 31 -12.37 -3.00 11.30
N GLN A 32 -12.50 -3.70 10.18
CA GLN A 32 -13.51 -4.78 10.01
C GLN A 32 -13.10 -5.76 8.89
N PRO A 33 -12.71 -7.02 9.20
CA PRO A 33 -12.74 -8.09 8.20
C PRO A 33 -14.20 -8.42 7.89
N SER A 34 -14.78 -7.77 6.88
CA SER A 34 -16.07 -8.20 6.35
C SER A 34 -15.94 -9.64 5.83
N SER A 35 -16.84 -10.52 6.27
CA SER A 35 -16.83 -11.98 6.16
C SER A 35 -16.72 -12.60 4.76
N SER A 36 -16.47 -11.83 3.70
CA SER A 36 -16.34 -12.32 2.33
C SER A 36 -15.00 -12.01 1.65
N SER A 37 -14.12 -11.19 2.24
CA SER A 37 -12.70 -11.08 1.85
C SER A 37 -11.92 -10.20 2.83
N PRO A 38 -10.67 -10.52 3.18
CA PRO A 38 -9.77 -9.61 3.88
C PRO A 38 -9.29 -8.52 2.90
N LYS A 39 -10.20 -7.65 2.44
CA LYS A 39 -9.84 -6.52 1.59
C LYS A 39 -9.39 -5.38 2.49
N ILE A 40 -8.07 -5.25 2.62
CA ILE A 40 -7.40 -4.10 3.23
C ILE A 40 -7.94 -2.83 2.56
N LYS A 41 -8.41 -1.87 3.37
CA LYS A 41 -8.95 -0.61 2.87
C LYS A 41 -7.91 0.49 3.07
N VAL A 42 -7.41 1.05 1.97
CA VAL A 42 -6.60 2.27 2.02
C VAL A 42 -7.52 3.48 1.97
N MET A 43 -7.41 4.37 2.94
CA MET A 43 -8.22 5.56 3.12
C MET A 43 -7.40 6.81 2.81
N LEU A 44 -7.88 7.66 1.91
CA LEU A 44 -7.40 9.03 1.74
C LEU A 44 -8.17 9.94 2.69
N ARG A 45 -7.52 10.41 3.77
CA ARG A 45 -8.06 11.45 4.65
C ARG A 45 -7.45 12.80 4.28
N SER A 46 -8.24 13.86 4.39
CA SER A 46 -7.77 15.23 4.20
C SER A 46 -8.18 16.09 5.38
N TYR A 47 -7.28 16.98 5.79
CA TYR A 47 -7.42 17.90 6.90
C TYR A 47 -7.24 19.33 6.39
N LYS A 48 -7.78 20.31 7.11
CA LYS A 48 -7.55 21.72 6.76
C LYS A 48 -6.06 22.06 6.82
N HIS A 49 -5.41 21.65 7.90
CA HIS A 49 -3.99 21.86 8.22
C HIS A 49 -3.44 20.67 9.04
N GLU A 50 -2.13 20.64 9.25
CA GLU A 50 -1.43 19.59 10.00
C GLU A 50 -1.85 19.55 11.48
N GLU A 51 -2.06 20.72 12.09
CA GLU A 51 -2.44 20.85 13.50
C GLU A 51 -3.80 20.18 13.77
N ALA A 52 -4.72 20.22 12.81
CA ALA A 52 -5.99 19.51 12.92
C ALA A 52 -5.79 17.99 13.00
N ARG A 53 -4.93 17.44 12.12
CA ARG A 53 -4.56 16.01 12.18
C ARG A 53 -3.92 15.65 13.53
N HIS A 54 -3.05 16.51 14.06
CA HIS A 54 -2.35 16.28 15.32
C HIS A 54 -3.31 16.34 16.51
N ALA A 55 -4.30 17.23 16.45
CA ALA A 55 -5.33 17.34 17.47
C ALA A 55 -6.25 16.11 17.51
N SER A 56 -6.64 15.60 16.35
CA SER A 56 -7.39 14.34 16.25
C SER A 56 -7.30 13.74 14.85
N ILE A 57 -7.07 12.43 14.81
CA ILE A 57 -7.00 11.63 13.58
C ILE A 57 -8.33 11.58 12.83
N ASP A 58 -9.44 11.82 13.53
CA ASP A 58 -10.80 11.79 12.98
C ASP A 58 -11.34 13.19 12.66
N SER A 59 -10.54 14.25 12.88
CA SER A 59 -10.89 15.65 12.50
C SER A 59 -10.78 15.93 11.00
N PHE A 60 -10.81 14.89 10.16
CA PHE A 60 -10.70 15.04 8.73
C PHE A 60 -11.91 15.80 8.16
N VAL A 61 -11.68 16.62 7.13
CA VAL A 61 -12.75 17.28 6.37
C VAL A 61 -13.34 16.37 5.29
N SER A 62 -12.62 15.31 4.91
CA SER A 62 -13.08 14.31 3.95
C SER A 62 -12.28 13.02 4.12
N SER A 63 -12.95 11.87 3.97
CA SER A 63 -12.35 10.54 4.00
C SER A 63 -12.93 9.68 2.89
N HIS A 64 -12.08 9.01 2.11
CA HIS A 64 -12.50 8.20 0.97
C HIS A 64 -11.68 6.93 0.85
N VAL A 65 -12.30 5.81 0.46
CA VAL A 65 -11.58 4.58 0.14
C VAL A 65 -10.91 4.74 -1.21
N VAL A 66 -9.59 4.58 -1.25
CA VAL A 66 -8.77 4.66 -2.45
C VAL A 66 -8.86 3.36 -3.24
N LYS A 67 -9.05 3.47 -4.54
CA LYS A 67 -8.97 2.37 -5.50
C LYS A 67 -7.54 2.23 -6.03
N CYS A 68 -7.00 3.33 -6.55
CA CYS A 68 -5.63 3.38 -7.06
C CYS A 68 -5.13 4.83 -7.13
N ILE A 69 -3.82 4.96 -7.35
CA ILE A 69 -3.16 6.24 -7.61
C ILE A 69 -2.48 6.14 -8.96
N GLY A 70 -2.73 7.12 -9.82
CA GLY A 70 -2.26 7.14 -11.19
C GLY A 70 -1.54 8.43 -11.54
N GLU A 71 -1.01 8.46 -12.75
CA GLU A 71 -0.35 9.62 -13.32
C GLU A 71 -1.37 10.67 -13.79
N TRP A 72 -1.05 11.94 -13.59
CA TRP A 72 -1.78 13.05 -14.20
C TRP A 72 -0.76 14.09 -14.65
N THR A 73 -0.93 14.60 -15.87
CA THR A 73 -0.03 15.58 -16.48
C THR A 73 0.05 16.90 -15.71
N GLY A 74 -0.84 17.15 -14.77
CA GLY A 74 -0.93 18.41 -14.05
C GLY A 74 -1.56 19.54 -14.86
N LYS A 75 -1.92 19.30 -16.12
CA LYS A 75 -2.51 20.32 -17.00
C LYS A 75 -3.93 20.66 -16.52
N GLY A 76 -4.09 21.86 -15.96
CA GLY A 76 -5.38 22.51 -15.76
C GLY A 76 -5.72 23.42 -16.95
N ASN A 77 -6.79 24.20 -16.81
CA ASN A 77 -7.24 25.12 -17.87
C ASN A 77 -6.27 26.30 -18.06
N LEU A 78 -5.78 26.88 -16.97
CA LEU A 78 -4.94 28.10 -16.98
C LEU A 78 -3.54 27.88 -16.38
N HIS A 79 -3.33 26.75 -15.69
CA HIS A 79 -2.11 26.47 -14.95
C HIS A 79 -1.72 25.01 -15.12
N THR A 80 -0.41 24.76 -15.11
CA THR A 80 0.16 23.41 -15.02
C THR A 80 0.70 23.20 -13.62
N TYR A 81 0.21 22.16 -12.94
CA TYR A 81 0.66 21.80 -11.61
C TYR A 81 1.85 20.83 -11.70
N PRO A 82 3.00 21.14 -11.08
CA PRO A 82 4.14 20.24 -11.06
C PRO A 82 3.84 19.01 -10.17
N ASN A 83 4.64 17.96 -10.33
CA ASN A 83 4.60 16.77 -9.48
C ASN A 83 3.16 16.23 -9.31
N ALA A 84 2.42 16.23 -10.41
CA ALA A 84 1.01 15.94 -10.43
C ALA A 84 0.74 14.42 -10.48
N PHE A 85 -0.37 14.04 -9.87
CA PHE A 85 -0.90 12.68 -9.84
C PHE A 85 -2.41 12.72 -9.61
N VAL A 86 -3.09 11.60 -9.77
CA VAL A 86 -4.53 11.48 -9.52
C VAL A 86 -4.81 10.33 -8.56
N VAL A 87 -5.72 10.55 -7.61
CA VAL A 87 -6.23 9.50 -6.74
C VAL A 87 -7.64 9.14 -7.20
N GLU A 88 -7.84 7.90 -7.62
CA GLU A 88 -9.17 7.34 -7.89
C GLU A 88 -9.70 6.66 -6.63
N THR A 89 -10.93 6.97 -6.26
CA THR A 89 -11.63 6.33 -5.15
C THR A 89 -12.49 5.16 -5.62
N LEU A 90 -12.89 4.26 -4.72
CA LEU A 90 -13.86 3.20 -5.05
C LEU A 90 -15.22 3.75 -5.49
N GLN A 91 -15.55 4.99 -5.14
CA GLN A 91 -16.75 5.69 -5.62
C GLN A 91 -16.52 6.43 -6.95
N SER A 92 -15.48 6.07 -7.70
CA SER A 92 -15.12 6.67 -9.00
C SER A 92 -14.89 8.19 -8.98
N LYS A 93 -14.64 8.77 -7.80
CA LYS A 93 -14.19 10.17 -7.70
C LYS A 93 -12.70 10.25 -8.01
N LEU A 94 -12.33 11.24 -8.83
CA LEU A 94 -10.95 11.56 -9.19
C LEU A 94 -10.48 12.82 -8.47
N PHE A 95 -9.54 12.66 -7.55
CA PHE A 95 -8.85 13.77 -6.91
C PHE A 95 -7.54 14.04 -7.63
N HIS A 96 -7.53 15.12 -8.41
CA HIS A 96 -6.30 15.65 -8.97
C HIS A 96 -5.45 16.26 -7.86
N CYS A 97 -4.19 15.85 -7.80
CA CYS A 97 -3.25 16.20 -6.75
C CYS A 97 -1.94 16.73 -7.34
N SER A 98 -1.25 17.57 -6.58
CA SER A 98 0.09 18.06 -6.89
C SER A 98 0.87 18.17 -5.60
N ALA A 99 2.04 17.54 -5.59
CA ALA A 99 2.97 17.55 -4.47
C ALA A 99 3.99 18.71 -4.59
N ASP A 100 4.59 19.09 -3.47
CA ASP A 100 5.56 20.20 -3.44
C ASP A 100 6.88 19.78 -4.14
N THR A 101 7.29 18.50 -4.03
CA THR A 101 8.51 17.96 -4.69
C THR A 101 8.24 16.70 -5.53
N LEU A 102 9.19 16.34 -6.40
CA LEU A 102 9.14 15.09 -7.16
C LEU A 102 9.24 13.86 -6.24
N GLU A 103 10.08 13.94 -5.21
CA GLU A 103 10.22 12.89 -4.20
C GLU A 103 8.89 12.63 -3.50
N ASP A 104 8.18 13.70 -3.10
CA ASP A 104 6.85 13.58 -2.52
C ASP A 104 5.89 12.87 -3.46
N LYS A 105 5.84 13.27 -4.74
CA LYS A 105 5.02 12.57 -5.73
C LYS A 105 5.33 11.08 -5.75
N VAL A 106 6.60 10.69 -5.78
CA VAL A 106 7.03 9.28 -5.78
C VAL A 106 6.54 8.58 -4.50
N ARG A 107 6.69 9.20 -3.33
CA ARG A 107 6.17 8.64 -2.06
C ARG A 107 4.66 8.40 -2.14
N TRP A 108 3.90 9.36 -2.65
CA TRP A 108 2.44 9.24 -2.80
C TRP A 108 2.04 8.16 -3.81
N THR A 109 2.65 8.12 -5.00
CA THR A 109 2.25 7.19 -6.07
C THR A 109 2.70 5.76 -5.84
N THR A 110 3.76 5.55 -5.06
CA THR A 110 4.28 4.20 -4.77
C THR A 110 3.79 3.61 -3.44
N ALA A 111 3.22 4.42 -2.55
CA ALA A 111 2.81 4.01 -1.20
C ALA A 111 2.00 2.70 -1.15
N ILE A 112 0.96 2.59 -1.98
CA ILE A 112 0.09 1.39 -2.00
C ILE A 112 0.87 0.17 -2.51
N ALA A 113 1.60 0.32 -3.61
CA ALA A 113 2.37 -0.79 -4.19
C ALA A 113 3.51 -1.27 -3.26
N VAL A 114 4.15 -0.36 -2.53
CA VAL A 114 5.16 -0.70 -1.51
C VAL A 114 4.49 -1.49 -0.39
N TYR A 115 3.36 -1.02 0.12
CA TYR A 115 2.61 -1.72 1.16
C TYR A 115 2.17 -3.13 0.72
N ASP A 116 1.63 -3.28 -0.49
CA ASP A 116 1.21 -4.58 -1.02
C ASP A 116 2.39 -5.55 -1.11
N ARG A 117 3.57 -5.10 -1.56
CA ARG A 117 4.77 -5.97 -1.60
C ARG A 117 5.24 -6.39 -0.21
N LEU A 118 5.22 -5.48 0.76
CA LEU A 118 5.68 -5.76 2.12
C LEU A 118 4.69 -6.63 2.90
N SER A 119 3.38 -6.48 2.64
CA SER A 119 2.34 -7.29 3.27
C SER A 119 2.31 -8.71 2.71
N VAL A 120 2.50 -8.90 1.40
CA VAL A 120 2.64 -10.23 0.78
C VAL A 120 3.93 -10.93 1.22
N GLY A 121 5.02 -10.19 1.40
CA GLY A 121 6.30 -10.72 1.87
C GLY A 121 6.33 -11.22 3.33
N SER A 122 5.32 -10.87 4.15
CA SER A 122 5.18 -11.39 5.53
C SER A 122 4.48 -12.74 5.63
N SER A 123 3.95 -13.28 4.52
CA SER A 123 3.40 -14.63 4.47
C SER A 123 4.44 -15.60 3.92
N CYS A 124 5.53 -15.82 4.65
CA CYS A 124 6.40 -16.96 4.38
C CYS A 124 5.70 -18.25 4.81
N THR A 125 4.95 -18.87 3.89
CA THR A 125 4.77 -20.32 3.96
C THR A 125 6.16 -20.91 3.77
N ALA A 126 6.68 -21.55 4.81
CA ALA A 126 7.87 -22.38 4.73
C ALA A 126 7.61 -23.42 3.64
N ALA A 127 8.12 -23.17 2.43
CA ALA A 127 8.13 -24.17 1.38
C ALA A 127 9.05 -25.29 1.86
N VAL A 128 8.44 -26.39 2.32
CA VAL A 128 9.12 -27.66 2.51
C VAL A 128 9.78 -28.00 1.18
N VAL A 129 11.10 -27.83 1.12
CA VAL A 129 11.90 -28.23 -0.03
C VAL A 129 11.87 -29.76 -0.08
N HIS A 130 10.97 -30.31 -0.88
CA HIS A 130 11.07 -31.68 -1.35
C HIS A 130 12.20 -31.72 -2.37
N THR A 131 13.40 -32.10 -1.93
CA THR A 131 14.53 -32.39 -2.82
C THR A 131 14.27 -33.75 -3.51
N PRO A 132 14.18 -33.84 -4.85
CA PRO A 132 14.27 -35.12 -5.54
C PRO A 132 15.74 -35.33 -5.93
N ALA A 133 16.47 -36.14 -5.18
CA ALA A 133 17.83 -36.54 -5.58
C ALA A 133 17.81 -38.02 -6.00
N SER A 134 17.59 -38.23 -7.30
CA SER A 134 17.90 -39.50 -7.97
C SER A 134 19.41 -39.59 -8.25
N TYR A 135 20.03 -40.59 -7.62
CA TYR A 135 21.09 -41.48 -8.09
C TYR A 135 22.48 -40.94 -8.50
N VAL A 136 23.52 -41.26 -7.68
CA VAL A 136 24.85 -41.74 -8.13
C VAL A 136 25.36 -42.81 -7.15
N ARG A 137 26.00 -43.85 -7.72
CA ARG A 137 26.44 -45.11 -7.09
C ARG A 137 27.81 -45.06 -6.40
N LEU A 138 27.92 -45.93 -5.37
CA LEU A 138 29.03 -46.77 -4.88
C LEU A 138 30.46 -46.21 -4.76
N SER A 139 31.02 -46.29 -3.53
CA SER A 139 32.23 -47.05 -3.19
C SER A 139 32.30 -47.31 -1.68
N ASP A 140 32.82 -48.48 -1.31
CA ASP A 140 33.02 -49.07 0.01
C ASP A 140 33.69 -48.19 1.09
N ALA A 141 33.28 -48.36 2.35
CA ALA A 141 33.99 -49.22 3.31
C ALA A 141 33.64 -48.87 4.78
N THR A 142 33.28 -49.91 5.54
CA THR A 142 33.46 -50.08 7.00
C THR A 142 32.42 -49.46 7.97
N GLY A 143 31.45 -50.31 8.33
CA GLY A 143 31.21 -50.72 9.73
C GLY A 143 30.53 -49.74 10.70
N MET A 144 29.25 -49.96 11.01
CA MET A 144 28.82 -50.61 12.26
C MET A 144 27.30 -50.65 12.40
N HIS A 145 26.86 -51.69 13.10
CA HIS A 145 25.53 -52.27 13.25
C HIS A 145 24.43 -51.39 13.88
N SER A 146 23.19 -51.85 13.61
CA SER A 146 22.02 -51.95 14.53
C SER A 146 20.88 -50.97 14.24
N VAL A 147 19.59 -51.31 14.16
CA VAL A 147 18.83 -52.58 14.20
C VAL A 147 17.48 -52.28 13.52
N LEU A 148 16.97 -53.27 12.79
CA LEU A 148 15.66 -53.36 12.15
C LEU A 148 14.55 -53.53 13.20
N LEU A 149 13.47 -52.72 13.14
CA LEU A 149 12.16 -53.15 13.65
C LEU A 149 11.04 -52.66 12.73
N LYS A 150 10.32 -53.63 12.19
CA LYS A 150 9.24 -53.58 11.20
C LYS A 150 7.92 -53.57 11.98
N LEU A 151 7.05 -52.59 11.74
CA LEU A 151 5.65 -52.65 12.18
C LEU A 151 4.78 -52.90 10.94
N ILE A 152 3.81 -53.78 11.17
CA ILE A 152 2.96 -54.52 10.24
C ILE A 152 2.04 -53.57 9.48
#